data_AF-A7T314-F1
#
_entry.id   AF-A7T314-F1
#
_cell.length_a   1.000
_cell.length_b   1.000
_cell.length_c   1.000
_cell.angle_alpha   90.00
_cell.angle_beta   90.00
_cell.angle_gamma   90.00
#
_symmetry.space_group_name_H-M   'P 1'
#
loop_
_entity.id
_entity.type
_entity.pdbx_description
1 polymer ?
#
loop_
_entity_poly.entity_id
_entity_poly.type
_entity_poly.pdbx_seq_one_letter_code
_entity_poly.pdbx_strand_id
1 'polypeptide(L)'
;GVGISSVIVCFLVAVYYNMIIAWCFYYLFASWQSPLPYSYCPQVLTNSKYYDLPECGLAGRTQYYWYQNALKIAPTIDESGGLVWPMCLSLLLAWIVVFLCMMKGVQSAGKVRTL
;
A
#
# COMPACT_ATOMS: atom_id res chain seq x y z
N GLY A 1 -31.48 -3.74 -14.19
CA GLY A 1 -30.34 -4.61 -13.85
C GLY A 1 -28.99 -3.97 -14.16
N VAL A 2 -28.74 -3.58 -15.41
CA VAL A 2 -27.43 -3.11 -15.91
C VAL A 2 -26.83 -1.94 -15.10
N GLY A 3 -27.66 -0.98 -14.67
CA GLY A 3 -27.19 0.16 -13.86
C GLY A 3 -26.60 -0.25 -12.50
N ILE A 4 -27.26 -1.16 -11.78
CA ILE A 4 -26.79 -1.66 -10.48
C ILE A 4 -25.49 -2.46 -10.67
N SER A 5 -25.43 -3.29 -11.72
CA SER A 5 -24.22 -4.04 -12.07
C SER A 5 -23.03 -3.11 -12.35
N SER A 6 -23.27 -2.01 -13.07
CA SER A 6 -22.24 -1.01 -13.37
C SER A 6 -21.74 -0.32 -12.10
N VAL A 7 -22.64 0.07 -11.18
CA VAL A 7 -22.25 0.68 -9.90
C VAL A 7 -21.40 -0.26 -9.05
N ILE A 8 -21.76 -1.55 -8.98
CA ILE A 8 -20.99 -2.55 -8.22
C ILE A 8 -19.59 -2.72 -8.81
N VAL A 9 -19.47 -2.84 -10.14
CA VAL A 9 -18.16 -2.97 -10.80
C VAL A 9 -17.31 -1.73 -10.57
N CYS A 10 -17.88 -0.52 -10.74
CA CYS A 10 -17.17 0.72 -10.46
C CYS A 10 -16.70 0.82 -9.01
N PHE A 11 -17.50 0.37 -8.05
CA PHE A 11 -17.14 0.35 -6.64
C PHE A 11 -15.98 -0.61 -6.36
N LEU A 12 -16.03 -1.85 -6.85
CA LEU A 12 -14.97 -2.84 -6.67
C LEU A 12 -13.64 -2.37 -7.29
N VAL A 13 -13.73 -1.82 -8.50
CA VAL A 13 -12.58 -1.25 -9.20
C VAL A 13 -12.00 -0.07 -8.43
N ALA A 14 -12.84 0.82 -7.89
CA ALA A 14 -12.39 1.94 -7.07
C ALA A 14 -11.67 1.47 -5.80
N VAL A 15 -12.18 0.44 -5.10
CA VAL A 15 -11.52 -0.11 -3.91
C VAL A 15 -10.14 -0.69 -4.26
N TYR A 16 -10.05 -1.47 -5.35
CA TYR A 16 -8.78 -2.05 -5.79
C TYR A 16 -7.74 -1.00 -6.18
N TYR A 17 -8.11 0.00 -6.97
CA TYR A 17 -7.16 1.05 -7.37
C TYR A 17 -6.75 1.94 -6.18
N ASN A 18 -7.65 2.20 -5.24
CA ASN A 18 -7.30 2.92 -4.01
C ASN A 18 -6.27 2.17 -3.16
N MET A 19 -6.29 0.83 -3.15
CA MET A 19 -5.25 0.03 -2.49
C MET A 19 -3.86 0.24 -3.12
N ILE A 20 -3.78 0.29 -4.45
CA ILE A 20 -2.50 0.54 -5.15
C ILE A 20 -1.97 1.95 -4.82
N ILE A 21 -2.86 2.96 -4.83
CA ILE A 21 -2.49 4.34 -4.47
C ILE A 21 -2.01 4.41 -3.00
N ALA A 22 -2.65 3.68 -2.09
CA ALA A 22 -2.24 3.59 -0.69
C ALA A 22 -0.81 3.02 -0.54
N TRP A 23 -0.47 2.00 -1.34
CA TRP A 23 0.89 1.45 -1.38
C TRP A 23 1.91 2.48 -1.85
N CYS A 24 1.59 3.27 -2.87
CA CYS A 24 2.44 4.37 -3.33
C CYS A 24 2.66 5.41 -2.22
N PHE A 25 1.61 5.81 -1.50
CA PHE A 25 1.74 6.74 -0.38
C PHE A 25 2.59 6.16 0.75
N TYR A 26 2.43 4.89 1.09
CA TYR A 26 3.25 4.22 2.10
C TYR A 26 4.75 4.28 1.74
N TYR A 27 5.12 3.96 0.50
CA TYR A 27 6.50 4.04 0.04
C TYR A 27 7.01 5.49 -0.08
N LEU A 28 6.14 6.44 -0.42
CA LEU A 28 6.48 7.86 -0.46
C LEU A 28 6.91 8.36 0.93
N PHE A 29 6.12 8.06 1.97
CA PHE A 29 6.48 8.43 3.34
C PHE A 29 7.72 7.68 3.84
N ALA A 30 7.89 6.41 3.47
CA ALA A 30 9.08 5.65 3.81
C ALA A 30 10.36 6.20 3.15
N SER A 31 10.24 6.90 2.01
CA SER A 31 11.37 7.52 1.30
C SER A 31 11.88 8.80 1.97
N TRP A 32 11.16 9.36 2.94
CA TRP A 32 11.60 10.57 3.66
C TRP A 32 12.71 10.28 4.68
N GLN A 33 13.10 9.02 4.86
CA GLN A 33 14.12 8.58 5.83
C GLN A 33 15.43 8.22 5.12
N SER A 34 16.54 8.72 5.66
CA SER A 34 17.91 8.38 5.23
C SER A 34 18.63 7.68 6.39
N PRO A 35 19.06 6.40 6.29
CA PRO A 35 19.01 5.50 5.14
C PRO A 35 17.63 4.86 4.89
N LEU A 36 17.36 4.46 3.64
CA LEU A 36 16.07 3.87 3.27
C LEU A 36 15.91 2.48 3.91
N PRO A 37 14.77 2.17 4.55
CA PRO A 37 14.61 0.94 5.33
C PRO A 37 14.57 -0.35 4.48
N TYR A 38 14.27 -0.24 3.18
CA TYR A 38 14.27 -1.35 2.22
C TYR A 38 15.55 -1.48 1.40
N SER A 39 16.60 -0.72 1.75
CA SER A 39 17.88 -0.72 1.01
C SER A 39 18.87 -1.79 1.47
N TYR A 40 18.77 -2.27 2.71
CA TYR A 40 19.66 -3.24 3.33
C TYR A 40 18.89 -4.43 3.90
N CYS A 41 19.57 -5.56 4.10
CA CYS A 41 19.00 -6.70 4.83
C CYS A 41 19.26 -6.55 6.34
N PRO A 42 18.31 -6.97 7.20
CA PRO A 42 18.59 -7.05 8.63
C PRO A 42 19.65 -8.12 8.90
N GLN A 43 20.51 -7.86 9.89
CA GLN A 43 21.57 -8.77 10.31
C GLN A 43 21.14 -9.53 11.56
N VAL A 44 21.42 -10.84 11.57
CA VAL A 44 21.17 -11.72 12.72
C VAL A 44 22.49 -12.12 13.36
N LEU A 45 22.49 -12.17 14.69
CA LEU A 45 23.65 -12.61 15.48
C LEU A 45 23.59 -14.14 15.65
N THR A 46 24.50 -14.84 14.99
CA THR A 46 24.64 -16.30 15.10
C THR A 46 26.08 -16.62 15.48
N ASN A 47 26.30 -17.39 16.56
CA ASN A 47 27.64 -17.80 17.01
C ASN A 47 28.63 -16.61 17.13
N SER A 48 28.18 -15.51 17.72
CA SER A 48 28.97 -14.28 17.95
C SER A 48 29.46 -13.57 16.68
N LYS A 49 28.86 -13.87 15.52
CA LYS A 49 29.09 -13.15 14.25
C LYS A 49 27.77 -12.64 13.67
N TYR A 50 27.84 -11.48 13.03
CA TYR A 50 26.70 -10.88 12.33
C TYR A 50 26.65 -11.42 10.90
N TYR A 51 25.50 -11.97 10.52
CA TYR A 51 25.23 -12.45 9.16
C TYR A 51 23.97 -11.77 8.62
N ASP A 52 23.94 -11.49 7.32
CA ASP A 52 22.72 -11.05 6.67
C ASP A 52 21.68 -12.18 6.74
N LEU A 53 20.43 -11.84 7.06
CA LEU A 53 19.37 -12.83 7.15
C LEU A 53 19.22 -13.58 5.80
N PRO A 54 19.35 -14.92 5.77
CA PRO A 54 19.38 -15.68 4.52
C PRO A 54 18.06 -15.56 3.73
N GLU A 55 16.94 -15.39 4.44
CA GLU A 55 15.62 -15.16 3.84
C GLU A 55 15.57 -13.86 3.02
N CYS A 56 16.26 -12.82 3.48
CA CYS A 56 16.36 -11.55 2.77
C CYS A 56 17.24 -11.65 1.52
N GLY A 57 18.30 -12.47 1.56
CA GLY A 57 19.17 -12.74 0.41
C GLY A 57 18.47 -13.52 -0.71
N LEU A 58 17.59 -14.46 -0.35
CA LEU A 58 16.82 -15.28 -1.29
C LEU A 58 15.63 -14.51 -1.91
N ALA A 59 14.86 -13.79 -1.10
CA ALA A 59 13.67 -13.07 -1.58
C ALA A 59 14.02 -11.72 -2.24
N GLY A 60 15.11 -11.09 -1.82
CA GLY A 60 15.48 -9.74 -2.19
C GLY A 60 15.04 -8.70 -1.15
N ARG A 61 15.85 -7.64 -0.98
CA ARG A 61 15.71 -6.63 0.08
C ARG A 61 14.35 -5.94 0.13
N THR A 62 13.85 -5.53 -1.04
CA THR A 62 12.55 -4.84 -1.15
C THR A 62 11.37 -5.78 -0.96
N GLN A 63 11.46 -7.01 -1.47
CA GLN A 63 10.43 -8.03 -1.30
C GLN A 63 10.31 -8.44 0.15
N TYR A 64 11.44 -8.74 0.81
CA TYR A 64 11.46 -9.05 2.24
C TYR A 64 10.83 -7.91 3.06
N TYR A 65 11.22 -6.66 2.79
CA TYR A 65 10.62 -5.50 3.46
C TYR A 65 9.11 -5.40 3.24
N TRP A 66 8.64 -5.65 2.02
CA TRP A 66 7.22 -5.63 1.69
C TRP A 66 6.41 -6.67 2.47
N TYR A 67 6.83 -7.94 2.44
CA TYR A 67 6.08 -9.02 3.06
C TYR A 67 6.15 -8.99 4.60
N GLN A 68 7.32 -8.63 5.16
CA GLN A 68 7.55 -8.69 6.61
C GLN A 68 7.22 -7.39 7.33
N ASN A 69 7.58 -6.23 6.78
CA ASN A 69 7.38 -4.94 7.45
C ASN A 69 6.11 -4.23 6.99
N ALA A 70 5.84 -4.20 5.68
CA ALA A 70 4.71 -3.45 5.14
C ALA A 70 3.38 -4.22 5.28
N LEU A 71 3.32 -5.50 4.88
CA LEU A 71 2.10 -6.32 4.97
C LEU A 71 2.00 -7.13 6.26
N LYS A 72 3.12 -7.50 6.89
CA LYS A 72 3.16 -8.44 8.02
C LYS A 72 2.29 -9.68 7.75
N ILE A 73 2.59 -10.37 6.66
CA ILE A 73 1.78 -11.51 6.23
C ILE A 73 1.85 -12.65 7.24
N ALA A 74 0.70 -13.24 7.57
CA ALA A 74 0.62 -14.41 8.43
C ALA A 74 1.15 -15.66 7.70
N PRO A 75 1.70 -16.65 8.43
CA PRO A 75 2.21 -17.88 7.83
C PRO A 75 1.09 -18.76 7.25
N THR A 76 -0.15 -18.62 7.77
CA THR A 76 -1.32 -19.39 7.35
C THR A 76 -2.53 -18.46 7.18
N ILE A 77 -3.46 -18.83 6.30
CA ILE A 77 -4.69 -18.07 6.04
C ILE A 77 -5.73 -18.21 7.16
N ASP A 78 -5.60 -19.26 7.99
CA ASP A 78 -6.51 -19.55 9.10
C ASP A 78 -6.20 -18.68 10.33
N GLU A 79 -4.98 -18.16 10.42
CA GLU A 79 -4.59 -17.19 11.43
C GLU A 79 -4.67 -15.79 10.82
N SER A 80 -5.75 -15.07 11.13
CA SER A 80 -5.86 -13.66 10.72
C SER A 80 -4.78 -12.87 11.45
N GLY A 81 -3.69 -12.56 10.73
CA GLY A 81 -2.69 -11.61 11.19
C GLY A 81 -3.35 -10.31 11.64
N GLY A 82 -2.84 -9.70 12.71
CA GLY A 82 -3.40 -8.46 13.25
C GLY A 82 -3.45 -7.33 12.21
N LEU A 83 -4.28 -6.31 12.48
CA LEU A 83 -4.45 -5.19 11.56
C LEU A 83 -3.17 -4.32 11.48
N VAL A 84 -2.60 -4.16 10.28
CA VAL A 84 -1.40 -3.35 10.07
C VAL A 84 -1.76 -1.88 9.95
N TRP A 85 -1.70 -1.17 11.09
CA TRP A 85 -2.08 0.24 11.22
C TRP A 85 -1.50 1.19 10.17
N PRO A 86 -0.21 1.13 9.80
CA PRO A 86 0.34 2.01 8.77
C PRO A 86 -0.34 1.87 7.40
N MET A 87 -0.76 0.65 7.06
CA MET A 87 -1.43 0.36 5.79
C MET A 87 -2.88 0.85 5.81
N CYS A 88 -3.56 0.74 6.95
CA CYS A 88 -4.89 1.33 7.12
C CYS A 88 -4.84 2.86 7.03
N LEU A 89 -3.82 3.49 7.62
CA LEU A 89 -3.67 4.94 7.59
C LEU A 89 -3.35 5.45 6.18
N SER A 90 -2.48 4.76 5.43
CA SER A 90 -2.20 5.14 4.04
C SER A 90 -3.42 4.93 3.13
N LEU A 91 -4.25 3.92 3.41
CA LEU A 91 -5.52 3.72 2.71
C LEU A 91 -6.53 4.83 2.98
N LEU A 92 -6.68 5.26 4.23
CA LEU A 92 -7.54 6.39 4.58
C LEU A 92 -7.06 7.68 3.90
N LEU A 93 -5.74 7.90 3.86
CA LEU A 93 -5.17 9.06 3.18
C LEU A 93 -5.43 9.02 1.67
N ALA A 94 -5.30 7.85 1.02
CA ALA A 94 -5.62 7.69 -0.40
C ALA A 94 -7.09 8.06 -0.70
N TRP A 95 -8.03 7.58 0.12
CA TRP A 95 -9.45 7.90 -0.02
C TRP A 95 -9.73 9.40 0.17
N ILE A 96 -9.11 10.05 1.15
CA ILE A 96 -9.24 11.50 1.36
C ILE A 96 -8.74 12.27 0.13
N VAL A 97 -7.57 11.91 -0.39
CA VAL A 97 -6.99 12.57 -1.58
C VAL A 97 -7.91 12.40 -2.79
N VAL A 98 -8.40 11.18 -3.06
CA VAL A 98 -9.32 10.92 -4.17
C VAL A 98 -10.62 11.70 -4.01
N PHE A 99 -11.18 11.75 -2.79
CA PHE A 99 -12.38 12.53 -2.51
C PHE A 99 -12.16 14.03 -2.76
N LEU A 100 -11.04 14.59 -2.31
CA LEU A 100 -10.66 15.99 -2.56
C LEU A 100 -10.47 16.29 -4.06
N CYS A 101 -9.86 15.38 -4.81
CA CYS A 101 -9.72 15.48 -6.26
C CYS A 101 -11.09 15.45 -6.97
N MET A 102 -12.00 14.58 -6.54
CA MET A 102 -13.36 14.48 -7.10
C MET A 102 -14.20 15.73 -6.80
N MET A 103 -14.15 16.26 -5.57
CA MET A 103 -14.83 17.52 -5.22
C MET A 103 -14.42 18.68 -6.13
N LYS A 104 -13.14 18.75 -6.52
CA LYS A 104 -12.65 19.74 -7.49
C LYS A 104 -13.06 19.44 -8.93
N GLY A 105 -13.15 18.16 -9.30
CA GLY A 105 -13.53 17.72 -10.66
C GLY A 105 -15.00 17.98 -11.02
N VAL A 106 -15.93 17.86 -10.06
CA VAL A 106 -17.37 18.06 -10.31
C VAL A 106 -17.69 19.49 -10.80
N GLN A 107 -16.91 20.50 -10.41
CA GLN A 107 -17.09 21.87 -10.89
C GLN A 107 -16.56 22.12 -12.31
N SER A 108 -15.60 21.32 -12.79
CA SER A 108 -15.06 21.43 -14.16
C SER A 108 -15.93 20.69 -15.20
N ALA A 109 -16.52 19.56 -14.82
CA ALA A 109 -17.41 18.77 -15.70
C ALA A 109 -18.70 19.50 -16.09
N GLY A 110 -19.17 20.46 -15.27
CA GLY A 110 -20.32 21.31 -15.56
C GLY A 110 -20.01 22.53 -16.43
N LYS A 111 -18.72 22.85 -16.66
CA LYS A 111 -18.31 24.07 -17.40
C LYS A 111 -17.91 23.81 -18.86
N VAL A 112 -17.87 22.54 -19.29
CA VAL A 112 -17.49 22.13 -20.65
C VAL A 112 -18.62 21.29 -21.26
N ARG A 113 -19.81 21.89 -21.38
CA ARG A 113 -20.90 21.34 -22.20
C ARG A 113 -21.87 22.42 -22.71
N THR A 114 -21.33 23.56 -23.13
CA THR A 114 -22.04 24.53 -23.99
C THR A 114 -21.06 25.53 -24.60
N LEU A 115 -20.30 25.11 -25.60
CA LEU A 115 -19.88 25.92 -26.74
C LEU A 115 -19.76 25.00 -27.95
#